data_AF-A0A938KHW2-F1
#
_entry.id   AF-A0A938KHW2-F1
#
_cell.length_a   1.000
_cell.length_b   1.000
_cell.length_c   1.000
_cell.angle_alpha   90.00
_cell.angle_beta   90.00
_cell.angle_gamma   90.00
#
_symmetry.space_group_name_H-M   'P 1'
#
loop_
_entity.id
_entity.type
_entity.pdbx_description
1 polymer ?
#
loop_
_entity_poly.entity_id
_entity_poly.type
_entity_poly.pdbx_seq_one_letter_code
_entity_poly.pdbx_strand_id
1 'polypeptide(L)'
;MGRTASIGDFVRLHPNVVVYSGCELGTRVVVHAGSVIGSDGYGYVLDRGKHRKVPRIGKVVIEADVEIGANVAIDRGALGPTVIGEGTKIDNLV
;
A
#
# COMPACT_ATOMS: atom_id res chain seq x y z
N MET A 1 -1.71 7.53 9.44
CA MET A 1 -2.71 7.49 8.36
C MET A 1 -2.59 8.74 7.51
N GLY A 2 -2.55 8.58 6.19
CA GLY A 2 -2.52 9.67 5.22
C GLY A 2 -3.89 10.32 5.01
N ARG A 3 -3.91 11.45 4.32
CA ARG A 3 -5.13 12.21 4.03
C ARG A 3 -6.03 11.41 3.10
N THR A 4 -7.34 11.46 3.31
CA THR A 4 -8.37 10.73 2.53
C THR A 4 -8.17 9.21 2.42
N ALA A 5 -7.31 8.59 3.25
CA ALA A 5 -7.27 7.14 3.36
C ALA A 5 -8.54 6.63 4.06
N SER A 6 -9.03 5.46 3.67
CA SER A 6 -10.22 4.84 4.26
C SER A 6 -9.89 3.47 4.83
N ILE A 7 -10.60 3.12 5.91
CA ILE A 7 -10.48 1.85 6.63
C ILE A 7 -11.89 1.29 6.79
N GLY A 8 -12.10 0.05 6.36
CA GLY A 8 -13.34 -0.70 6.56
C GLY A 8 -13.51 -1.19 8.00
N ASP A 9 -14.59 -1.92 8.23
CA ASP A 9 -14.91 -2.39 9.57
C ASP A 9 -13.95 -3.49 10.03
N PHE A 10 -13.73 -3.59 11.35
CA PHE A 10 -12.95 -4.66 11.99
C PHE A 10 -11.50 -4.80 11.47
N VAL A 11 -10.91 -3.72 10.93
CA VAL A 11 -9.49 -3.70 10.54
C VAL A 11 -8.59 -3.66 11.76
N ARG A 12 -7.50 -4.43 11.74
CA ARG A 12 -6.45 -4.42 12.77
C ARG A 12 -5.14 -3.93 12.18
N LEU A 13 -4.71 -2.75 12.63
CA LEU A 13 -3.39 -2.23 12.34
C LEU A 13 -2.50 -2.40 13.58
N HIS A 14 -1.41 -3.14 13.42
CA HIS A 14 -0.39 -3.27 14.46
C HIS A 14 0.47 -1.98 14.55
N PRO A 15 1.31 -1.83 15.60
CA PRO A 15 2.10 -0.63 15.79
C PRO A 15 2.96 -0.26 14.58
N ASN A 16 3.10 1.03 14.32
CA ASN A 16 3.94 1.60 13.26
C ASN A 16 3.55 1.21 11.82
N VAL A 17 2.32 0.75 11.59
CA VAL A 17 1.79 0.65 10.22
C VAL A 17 1.60 2.05 9.63
N VAL A 18 2.13 2.26 8.43
CA VAL A 18 1.98 3.50 7.68
C VAL A 18 1.05 3.27 6.49
N VAL A 19 -0.06 4.00 6.45
CA VAL A 19 -0.96 4.00 5.28
C VAL A 19 -0.91 5.39 4.64
N TYR A 20 -0.56 5.47 3.37
CA TYR A 20 -0.44 6.70 2.59
C TYR A 20 -1.81 7.24 2.13
N SER A 21 -1.81 8.49 1.69
CA SER A 21 -3.02 9.22 1.31
C SER A 21 -3.82 8.53 0.20
N GLY A 22 -5.14 8.46 0.34
CA GLY A 22 -6.04 7.86 -0.64
C GLY A 22 -5.96 6.34 -0.79
N CYS A 23 -5.23 5.63 0.07
CA CYS A 23 -5.29 4.16 0.11
C CYS A 23 -6.56 3.70 0.82
N GLU A 24 -7.06 2.55 0.41
CA GLU A 24 -8.35 2.01 0.83
C GLU A 24 -8.12 0.60 1.39
N LEU A 25 -8.49 0.37 2.65
CA LEU A 25 -8.45 -0.94 3.30
C LEU A 25 -9.88 -1.43 3.49
N GLY A 26 -10.16 -2.63 2.98
CA GLY A 26 -11.43 -3.33 3.13
C GLY A 26 -11.68 -3.82 4.56
N THR A 27 -12.81 -4.50 4.73
CA THR A 27 -13.25 -5.03 6.03
C THR A 27 -12.42 -6.24 6.47
N ARG A 28 -12.17 -6.39 7.77
CA ARG A 28 -11.41 -7.51 8.39
C ARG A 28 -9.96 -7.66 7.89
N VAL A 29 -9.36 -6.58 7.38
CA VAL A 29 -7.94 -6.56 7.02
C VAL A 29 -7.07 -6.55 8.27
N VAL A 30 -5.98 -7.33 8.25
CA VAL A 30 -4.95 -7.32 9.29
C VAL A 30 -3.62 -6.88 8.68
N VAL A 31 -2.98 -5.87 9.29
CA VAL A 31 -1.65 -5.40 8.86
C VAL A 31 -0.71 -5.41 10.06
N HIS A 32 0.34 -6.23 9.97
CA HIS A 32 1.36 -6.39 11.00
C HIS A 32 2.35 -5.22 11.03
N ALA A 33 3.12 -5.16 12.12
CA ALA A 33 3.89 -3.99 12.50
C ALA A 33 4.92 -3.56 11.43
N GLY A 34 5.11 -2.25 11.30
CA GLY A 34 6.12 -1.65 10.42
C GLY A 34 5.81 -1.68 8.92
N SER A 35 4.69 -2.27 8.51
CA SER A 35 4.32 -2.34 7.09
C SER A 35 3.87 -0.98 6.54
N VAL A 36 4.22 -0.74 5.28
CA VAL A 36 3.98 0.52 4.57
C VAL A 36 3.06 0.26 3.37
N ILE A 37 1.91 0.92 3.37
CA ILE A 37 0.88 0.80 2.35
C ILE A 37 0.78 2.10 1.55
N GLY A 38 1.10 2.04 0.28
CA GLY A 38 0.93 3.09 -0.71
C GLY A 38 2.10 4.05 -0.87
N SER A 39 3.32 3.63 -0.54
CA SER A 39 4.56 4.34 -0.89
C SER A 39 4.71 4.52 -2.40
N ASP A 40 5.61 5.42 -2.79
CA ASP A 40 5.91 5.71 -4.18
C ASP A 40 6.66 4.56 -4.86
N GLY A 41 6.00 3.91 -5.82
CA GLY A 41 6.64 2.90 -6.67
C GLY A 41 7.94 3.33 -7.36
N TYR A 42 8.78 2.36 -7.64
CA TYR A 42 10.01 2.56 -8.42
C TYR A 42 9.67 3.00 -9.85
N GLY A 43 9.94 4.26 -10.17
CA GLY A 43 9.41 4.91 -11.37
C GLY A 43 10.29 6.02 -11.86
N TYR A 44 11.09 5.71 -12.86
CA TYR A 44 12.04 6.65 -13.43
C TYR A 44 12.07 6.51 -14.95
N VAL A 45 12.26 7.63 -15.63
CA VAL A 45 12.64 7.66 -17.04
C VAL A 45 14.10 8.11 -17.15
N LEU A 46 14.83 7.51 -18.08
CA LEU A 46 16.18 7.94 -18.40
C LEU A 46 16.09 9.11 -19.38
N ASP A 47 16.39 10.32 -18.91
CA ASP A 47 16.46 11.51 -19.76
C ASP A 47 17.87 12.09 -19.70
N ARG A 48 18.56 12.10 -20.85
CA ARG A 48 19.94 12.60 -21.00
C ARG A 48 20.92 12.03 -19.97
N GLY A 49 20.83 10.72 -19.72
CA GLY A 49 21.70 10.01 -18.77
C GLY A 49 21.34 10.21 -17.29
N LYS A 50 20.23 10.88 -16.98
CA LYS A 50 19.76 11.07 -15.59
C LYS A 50 18.40 10.41 -15.39
N HIS A 51 18.25 9.72 -14.27
CA HIS A 51 16.95 9.20 -13.84
C HIS A 51 16.06 10.34 -13.34
N ARG A 52 14.92 10.57 -14.01
CA ARG A 52 13.91 11.52 -13.56
C ARG A 52 12.72 10.76 -12.98
N LYS A 53 12.34 11.11 -11.74
CA LYS A 53 11.21 10.48 -11.04
C LYS A 53 9.92 10.75 -11.82
N VAL A 54 9.16 9.70 -12.06
CA VAL A 54 7.80 9.78 -12.58
C VAL A 54 6.85 9.83 -11.38
N PRO A 55 6.01 10.87 -11.24
CA PRO A 55 5.02 10.94 -10.18
C PRO A 55 4.13 9.70 -10.14
N ARG A 56 3.86 9.21 -8.92
CA ARG A 56 2.98 8.06 -8.68
C ARG A 56 1.67 8.56 -8.08
N ILE A 57 0.66 8.72 -8.93
CA ILE A 57 -0.63 9.33 -8.53
C ILE A 57 -1.72 8.30 -8.26
N GLY A 58 -1.43 7.01 -8.45
CA GLY A 58 -2.35 5.94 -8.11
C GLY A 58 -2.56 5.78 -6.60
N LYS A 59 -3.25 4.69 -6.23
CA LYS A 59 -3.52 4.32 -4.85
C LYS A 59 -3.22 2.84 -4.61
N VAL A 60 -3.41 2.40 -3.37
CA VAL A 60 -3.47 0.98 -3.03
C VAL A 60 -4.89 0.68 -2.55
N VAL A 61 -5.46 -0.40 -3.06
CA VAL A 61 -6.75 -0.95 -2.63
C VAL A 61 -6.47 -2.34 -2.07
N ILE A 62 -6.79 -2.55 -0.80
CA ILE A 62 -6.72 -3.83 -0.13
C ILE A 62 -8.15 -4.29 0.10
N GLU A 63 -8.53 -5.43 -0.46
CA GLU A 63 -9.89 -5.97 -0.34
C GLU A 63 -10.12 -6.66 1.02
N ALA A 64 -11.32 -7.23 1.20
CA ALA A 64 -11.69 -7.84 2.48
C ALA A 64 -10.81 -9.04 2.84
N ASP A 65 -10.71 -9.32 4.15
CA ASP A 65 -10.06 -10.53 4.68
C ASP A 65 -8.58 -10.70 4.28
N VAL A 66 -7.90 -9.64 3.86
CA VAL A 66 -6.46 -9.67 3.56
C VAL A 66 -5.64 -9.63 4.85
N GLU A 67 -4.55 -10.39 4.89
CA GLU A 67 -3.53 -10.29 5.95
C GLU A 67 -2.17 -9.96 5.36
N ILE A 68 -1.53 -8.94 5.92
CA ILE A 68 -0.21 -8.44 5.51
C ILE A 68 0.75 -8.58 6.67
N GLY A 69 1.82 -9.35 6.46
CA GLY A 69 2.91 -9.59 7.39
C GLY A 69 3.68 -8.32 7.77
N ALA A 70 4.63 -8.46 8.69
CA ALA A 70 5.42 -7.36 9.23
C ALA A 70 6.44 -6.84 8.21
N ASN A 71 6.66 -5.52 8.25
CA ASN A 71 7.61 -4.81 7.37
C ASN A 71 7.41 -5.08 5.87
N VAL A 72 6.17 -5.30 5.43
CA VAL A 72 5.81 -5.40 4.01
C VAL A 72 5.68 -4.00 3.40
N ALA A 73 6.15 -3.82 2.17
CA ALA A 73 6.03 -2.56 1.44
C ALA A 73 5.17 -2.74 0.18
N ILE A 74 3.97 -2.15 0.18
CA ILE A 74 3.07 -2.18 -0.98
C ILE A 74 3.07 -0.81 -1.64
N ASP A 75 3.71 -0.69 -2.80
CA ASP A 75 3.74 0.54 -3.56
C ASP A 75 2.43 0.81 -4.31
N ARG A 76 2.06 2.09 -4.41
CA ARG A 76 0.94 2.52 -5.25
C ARG A 76 1.25 2.39 -6.73
N GLY A 77 0.20 2.17 -7.52
CA GLY A 77 0.32 2.14 -8.97
C GLY A 77 0.70 3.50 -9.56
N ALA A 78 1.22 3.47 -10.79
CA ALA A 78 1.64 4.67 -11.52
C ALA A 78 0.48 5.65 -11.75
N LEU A 79 -0.65 5.12 -12.22
CA LEU A 79 -1.87 5.85 -12.57
C LEU A 79 -3.08 5.19 -11.91
N GLY A 80 -3.26 3.89 -12.16
CA GLY A 80 -4.30 3.06 -11.55
C GLY A 80 -3.93 2.56 -10.16
N PRO A 81 -4.84 1.84 -9.48
CA PRO A 81 -4.57 1.24 -8.19
C PRO A 81 -3.65 0.02 -8.31
N THR A 82 -2.79 -0.17 -7.31
CA THR A 82 -2.31 -1.52 -6.95
C THR A 82 -3.44 -2.18 -6.15
N VAL A 83 -3.83 -3.40 -6.51
CA VAL A 83 -4.94 -4.11 -5.86
C VAL A 83 -4.42 -5.39 -5.21
N ILE A 84 -4.72 -5.57 -3.92
CA ILE A 84 -4.53 -6.82 -3.20
C ILE A 84 -5.91 -7.45 -3.01
N GLY A 85 -6.13 -8.56 -3.71
CA GLY A 85 -7.44 -9.22 -3.81
C GLY A 85 -7.90 -9.88 -2.51
N GLU A 86 -9.20 -10.08 -2.39
CA GLU A 86 -9.88 -10.62 -1.21
C GLU A 86 -9.22 -11.92 -0.70
N GLY A 87 -9.04 -12.02 0.63
CA GLY A 87 -8.50 -13.21 1.29
C GLY A 87 -7.00 -13.45 1.14
N THR A 88 -6.27 -12.61 0.38
CA THR A 88 -4.82 -12.75 0.17
C THR A 88 -4.04 -12.72 1.49
N LYS A 89 -3.00 -13.55 1.58
CA LYS A 89 -2.06 -13.61 2.71
C LYS A 89 -0.64 -13.32 2.22
N ILE A 90 -0.02 -12.27 2.73
CA ILE A 90 1.35 -11.87 2.40
C ILE A 90 2.18 -12.04 3.66
N ASP A 91 3.27 -12.80 3.57
CA ASP A 91 4.18 -12.98 4.70
C ASP A 91 5.11 -11.76 4.87
N ASN A 92 5.98 -11.79 5.87
CA ASN A 92 6.86 -10.69 6.25
C ASN A 92 7.88 -10.34 5.14
N LEU A 93 8.32 -9.07 5.14
CA LEU A 93 9.43 -8.58 4.30
C LEU A 93 9.24 -8.73 2.78
N VAL A 94 7.98 -8.73 2.33
CA VAL A 94 7.60 -8.66 0.90
C VAL A 94 7.58 -7.22 0.42
#